data_AF-A0A1H8C5E5-F1
#
_entry.id   AF-A0A1H8C5E5-F1
#
_cell.length_a   1.000
_cell.length_b   1.000
_cell.length_c   1.000
_cell.angle_alpha   90.00
_cell.angle_beta   90.00
_cell.angle_gamma   90.00
#
_symmetry.space_group_name_H-M   'P 1'
#
loop_
_entity.id
_entity.type
_entity.pdbx_description
1 polymer ?
#
loop_
_entity_poly.entity_id
_entity_poly.type
_entity_poly.pdbx_seq_one_letter_code
_entity_poly.pdbx_strand_id
1 'polypeptide(L)'
;MVSRNDLLINKLETFVEKTYFLEIFDEDELLFEDGYPMFMFFDIDSLKIGVQNMKKILTLPFLPVFISSVYSRDIVKQIMGDRFSYFGFLNKKSSYDDFIKEISQVIDEKYK
;
A
#
# COMPACT_ATOMS: atom_id res chain seq x y z
N MET A 1 5.63 -3.30 -6.06
CA MET A 1 6.59 -3.34 -4.97
C MET A 1 7.90 -2.69 -5.39
N VAL A 2 8.10 -1.42 -5.04
CA VAL A 2 9.43 -0.81 -5.04
C VAL A 2 10.03 -1.03 -3.64
N SER A 3 10.46 -2.25 -3.32
CA SER A 3 11.09 -2.56 -2.02
C SER A 3 12.30 -3.47 -2.22
N ARG A 4 13.43 -3.09 -1.62
CA ARG A 4 14.69 -3.85 -1.67
C ARG A 4 14.84 -4.85 -0.51
N ASN A 5 13.76 -5.20 0.18
CA ASN A 5 13.80 -6.08 1.36
C ASN A 5 13.26 -7.46 1.03
N ASP A 6 14.16 -8.42 0.79
CA ASP A 6 13.85 -9.79 0.35
C ASP A 6 12.81 -10.52 1.22
N LEU A 7 12.74 -10.21 2.51
CA LEU A 7 11.76 -10.84 3.41
C LEU A 7 10.34 -10.28 3.21
N LEU A 8 10.23 -9.00 2.87
CA LEU A 8 8.98 -8.36 2.45
C LEU A 8 8.57 -8.83 1.05
N ILE A 9 9.53 -8.95 0.13
CA ILE A 9 9.29 -9.49 -1.22
C ILE A 9 8.68 -10.89 -1.11
N ASN A 10 9.36 -11.82 -0.43
CA ASN A 10 8.89 -13.19 -0.26
C ASN A 10 7.51 -13.28 0.41
N LYS A 11 7.25 -12.44 1.44
CA LYS A 11 5.95 -12.41 2.11
C LYS A 11 4.84 -11.93 1.18
N LEU A 12 5.10 -10.94 0.33
CA LEU A 12 4.15 -10.41 -0.64
C LEU A 12 3.95 -11.37 -1.82
N GLU A 13 5.00 -12.01 -2.32
CA GLU A 13 4.93 -13.02 -3.39
C GLU A 13 4.11 -14.24 -2.96
N THR A 14 4.43 -14.83 -1.81
CA THR A 14 3.68 -15.97 -1.22
C THR A 14 2.20 -15.62 -1.02
N PHE A 15 1.92 -14.34 -0.80
CA PHE A 15 0.60 -13.81 -0.57
C PHE A 15 -0.16 -13.56 -1.88
N VAL A 16 0.48 -12.98 -2.89
CA VAL A 16 -0.07 -12.77 -4.23
C VAL A 16 -0.40 -14.10 -4.91
N GLU A 17 0.47 -15.10 -4.78
CA GLU A 17 0.19 -16.46 -5.26
C GLU A 17 -1.09 -17.06 -4.65
N LYS A 18 -1.46 -16.63 -3.44
CA LYS A 18 -2.68 -17.06 -2.74
C LYS A 18 -3.87 -16.13 -2.96
N THR A 19 -3.66 -15.00 -3.64
CA THR A 19 -4.65 -13.92 -3.78
C THR A 19 -4.60 -13.36 -5.20
N TYR A 20 -5.33 -14.01 -6.11
CA TYR A 20 -5.30 -13.84 -7.58
C TYR A 20 -5.54 -12.43 -8.16
N PHE A 21 -5.74 -11.39 -7.33
CA PHE A 21 -6.06 -10.03 -7.76
C PHE A 21 -5.02 -8.99 -7.31
N LEU A 22 -3.88 -9.42 -6.77
CA LEU A 22 -2.84 -8.54 -6.26
C LEU A 22 -1.59 -8.67 -7.11
N GLU A 23 -1.06 -7.55 -7.61
CA GLU A 23 0.11 -7.51 -8.48
C GLU A 23 1.25 -6.71 -7.84
N ILE A 24 2.48 -7.18 -8.06
CA ILE A 24 3.71 -6.65 -7.47
C ILE A 24 4.45 -5.81 -8.53
N PHE A 25 4.37 -4.48 -8.44
CA PHE A 25 5.03 -3.55 -9.40
C PHE A 25 6.41 -3.02 -8.95
N ASP A 26 7.51 -3.59 -9.40
CA ASP A 26 8.88 -3.16 -9.05
C ASP A 26 9.50 -2.21 -10.08
N GLU A 27 8.71 -1.24 -10.58
CA GLU A 27 9.19 -0.25 -11.55
C GLU A 27 9.18 1.17 -10.96
N ASP A 28 10.17 1.95 -11.38
CA ASP A 28 10.32 3.37 -11.02
C ASP A 28 9.20 4.24 -11.64
N GLU A 29 8.47 3.73 -12.63
CA GLU A 29 7.34 4.38 -13.28
C GLU A 29 6.05 3.56 -13.12
N LEU A 30 4.96 4.24 -12.76
CA LEU A 30 3.62 3.65 -12.61
C LEU A 30 2.89 3.69 -13.95
N LEU A 31 3.37 2.93 -14.94
CA LEU A 31 2.73 2.77 -16.24
C LEU A 31 1.96 1.46 -16.27
N PHE A 32 0.66 1.51 -16.58
CA PHE A 32 -0.19 0.32 -16.68
C PHE A 32 -0.87 0.31 -18.04
N GLU A 33 -0.43 -0.58 -18.93
CA GLU A 33 -1.01 -0.71 -20.28
C GLU A 33 -2.41 -1.33 -20.24
N ASP A 34 -2.68 -2.23 -19.29
CA ASP A 34 -3.92 -2.99 -19.16
C ASP A 34 -4.89 -2.44 -18.08
N GLY A 35 -4.65 -1.20 -17.63
CA GLY A 35 -5.43 -0.55 -16.58
C GLY A 35 -4.80 -0.67 -15.19
N TYR A 36 -5.29 0.13 -14.24
CA TYR A 36 -4.68 0.26 -12.92
C TYR A 36 -5.09 -0.89 -11.99
N PRO A 37 -4.18 -1.36 -11.11
CA PRO A 37 -4.51 -2.38 -10.12
C PRO A 37 -5.53 -1.84 -9.11
N MET A 38 -6.26 -2.72 -8.42
CA MET A 38 -7.18 -2.28 -7.36
C MET A 38 -6.41 -1.72 -6.15
N PHE A 39 -5.32 -2.38 -5.76
CA PHE A 39 -4.46 -2.01 -4.64
C PHE A 39 -3.04 -1.75 -5.11
N MET A 40 -2.34 -0.86 -4.41
CA MET A 40 -0.90 -0.73 -4.55
C MET A 40 -0.23 -0.58 -3.18
N PHE A 41 0.78 -1.42 -2.95
CA PHE A 41 1.51 -1.44 -1.69
C PHE A 41 2.76 -0.57 -1.75
N PHE A 42 2.91 0.34 -0.79
CA PHE A 42 4.02 1.28 -0.71
C PHE A 42 4.79 1.08 0.59
N ASP A 43 6.03 0.59 0.50
CA ASP A 43 6.96 0.60 1.64
C ASP A 43 7.52 2.01 1.84
N ILE A 44 6.96 2.74 2.80
CA ILE A 44 7.33 4.13 3.03
C ILE A 44 8.61 4.28 3.85
N ASP A 45 9.14 3.19 4.44
CA ASP A 45 10.42 3.23 5.15
C ASP A 45 11.59 3.23 4.16
N SER A 46 11.47 2.45 3.08
CA SER A 46 12.54 2.26 2.09
C SER A 46 12.58 3.37 1.05
N LEU A 47 11.43 3.91 0.66
CA LEU A 47 11.30 4.77 -0.50
C LEU A 47 11.62 6.25 -0.26
N LYS A 48 11.95 6.68 0.97
CA LYS A 48 12.08 8.12 1.34
C LYS A 48 10.96 8.97 0.69
N ILE A 49 9.73 8.44 0.61
CA ILE A 49 8.63 9.09 -0.10
C ILE A 49 8.35 10.42 0.61
N GLY A 50 8.69 11.53 -0.04
CA GLY A 50 8.34 12.85 0.48
C GLY A 50 6.83 13.02 0.58
N VAL A 51 6.37 13.87 1.49
CA VAL A 51 4.93 14.16 1.73
C VAL A 51 4.17 14.48 0.43
N GLN A 52 4.81 15.22 -0.49
CA GLN A 52 4.21 15.57 -1.78
C GLN A 52 3.96 14.34 -2.66
N ASN A 53 4.86 13.36 -2.65
CA ASN A 53 4.71 12.12 -3.40
C ASN A 53 3.61 11.24 -2.81
N MET A 54 3.46 11.19 -1.47
CA MET A 54 2.34 10.49 -0.83
C MET A 54 0.98 11.08 -1.23
N LYS A 55 0.87 12.41 -1.27
CA LYS A 55 -0.37 13.08 -1.72
C LYS A 55 -0.68 12.81 -3.18
N LYS A 56 0.34 12.78 -4.05
CA LYS A 56 0.16 12.39 -5.46
C LYS A 56 -0.32 10.94 -5.58
N ILE A 57 0.24 10.02 -4.79
CA ILE A 57 -0.18 8.61 -4.77
C ILE A 57 -1.68 8.46 -4.44
N LEU A 58 -2.19 9.24 -3.50
CA LEU A 58 -3.62 9.22 -3.12
C LEU A 58 -4.57 9.74 -4.21
N THR A 59 -4.05 10.41 -5.24
CA THR A 59 -4.86 10.86 -6.39
C THR A 59 -4.91 9.85 -7.52
N LEU A 60 -4.17 8.75 -7.41
CA LEU A 60 -4.14 7.70 -8.43
C LEU A 60 -5.39 6.81 -8.31
N PRO A 61 -5.80 6.16 -9.42
CA PRO A 61 -7.08 5.43 -9.47
C PRO A 61 -7.08 4.10 -8.70
N PHE A 62 -5.94 3.67 -8.16
CA PHE A 62 -5.82 2.53 -7.26
C PHE A 62 -5.97 2.95 -5.80
N LEU A 63 -6.22 1.99 -4.91
CA LEU A 63 -6.23 2.24 -3.48
C LEU A 63 -4.83 1.98 -2.87
N PRO A 64 -4.17 3.01 -2.31
CA PRO A 64 -2.84 2.85 -1.74
C PRO A 64 -2.89 2.17 -0.37
N VAL A 65 -1.98 1.21 -0.17
CA VAL A 65 -1.73 0.54 1.11
C VAL A 65 -0.30 0.85 1.54
N PHE A 66 -0.14 1.64 2.59
CA PHE A 66 1.17 2.01 3.10
C PHE A 66 1.67 0.97 4.09
N ILE A 67 2.93 0.56 3.92
CA ILE A 67 3.61 -0.42 4.77
C ILE A 67 4.75 0.30 5.49
N SER A 68 4.76 0.24 6.82
CA SER A 68 5.82 0.87 7.62
C SER A 68 6.10 0.12 8.92
N SER A 69 7.34 0.15 9.37
CA SER A 69 7.75 -0.22 10.73
C SER A 69 8.05 0.98 11.62
N VAL A 70 8.22 2.16 11.02
CA VAL A 70 8.68 3.40 11.66
C VAL A 70 7.51 4.34 11.96
N TYR A 71 6.63 4.52 10.97
CA TYR A 71 5.46 5.40 11.08
C TYR A 71 4.25 4.60 11.55
N SER A 72 3.32 5.29 12.21
CA SER A 72 1.99 4.77 12.51
C SER A 72 0.96 5.30 11.50
N ARG A 73 -0.20 4.64 11.42
CA ARG A 73 -1.35 5.11 10.62
C ARG A 73 -1.68 6.58 10.93
N ASP A 74 -1.69 6.95 12.20
CA ASP A 74 -2.05 8.31 12.62
C ASP A 74 -1.06 9.35 12.10
N ILE A 75 0.24 9.05 12.13
CA ILE A 75 1.27 9.93 11.56
C ILE A 75 1.06 10.09 10.06
N VAL A 76 0.82 8.98 9.35
CA VAL A 76 0.55 9.00 7.90
C VAL A 76 -0.70 9.82 7.60
N LYS A 77 -1.77 9.66 8.38
CA LYS A 77 -3.01 10.43 8.25
C LYS A 77 -2.79 11.93 8.48
N GLN A 78 -2.01 12.31 9.50
CA GLN A 78 -1.66 13.72 9.76
C GLN A 78 -0.86 14.34 8.61
N ILE A 79 0.10 13.59 8.04
CA ILE A 79 0.90 14.03 6.89
C ILE A 79 0.02 14.30 5.66
N MET A 80 -0.97 13.44 5.43
CA MET A 80 -1.88 13.52 4.29
C MET A 80 -2.94 14.62 4.46
N GLY A 81 -3.41 14.80 5.69
CA GLY A 81 -4.50 15.72 6.05
C GLY A 81 -5.88 15.13 5.75
N ASP A 82 -6.93 15.79 6.26
CA ASP A 82 -8.30 15.26 6.30
C ASP A 82 -8.94 15.01 4.93
N ARG A 83 -8.36 15.55 3.85
CA ARG A 83 -8.85 15.36 2.48
C ARG A 83 -8.61 13.94 1.93
N PHE A 84 -7.70 13.18 2.53
CA PHE A 84 -7.33 11.86 2.05
C PHE A 84 -7.61 10.83 3.15
N SER A 85 -8.86 10.41 3.25
CA SER A 85 -9.33 9.49 4.29
C SER A 85 -9.17 8.02 3.92
N TYR A 86 -8.99 7.68 2.64
CA TYR A 86 -9.07 6.30 2.16
C TYR A 86 -7.69 5.78 1.74
N PHE A 87 -7.04 5.08 2.67
CA PHE A 87 -5.83 4.31 2.42
C PHE A 87 -5.76 3.13 3.39
N GLY A 88 -5.11 2.05 2.95
CA GLY A 88 -4.75 0.94 3.84
C GLY A 88 -3.43 1.22 4.56
N PHE A 89 -3.29 0.73 5.78
CA PHE A 89 -2.04 0.82 6.53
C PHE A 89 -1.66 -0.50 7.18
N LEU A 90 -0.44 -0.97 6.92
CA LEU A 90 0.11 -2.20 7.47
C LEU A 90 1.41 -1.92 8.22
N ASN A 91 1.52 -2.49 9.42
CA ASN A 91 2.81 -2.54 10.07
C ASN A 91 3.63 -3.68 9.44
N LYS A 92 4.95 -3.52 9.25
CA LYS A 92 5.80 -4.64 8.76
C LYS A 92 5.79 -5.87 9.68
N LYS A 93 5.42 -5.69 10.95
CA LYS A 93 5.24 -6.75 11.94
C LYS A 93 3.83 -7.32 11.97
N SER A 94 2.90 -6.78 11.18
CA SER A 94 1.53 -7.28 11.09
C SER A 94 1.53 -8.76 10.70
N SER A 95 0.63 -9.50 11.33
CA SER A 95 0.35 -10.88 10.96
C SER A 95 -0.40 -10.95 9.63
N TYR A 96 -0.55 -12.16 9.10
CA TYR A 96 -1.40 -12.40 7.93
C TYR A 96 -2.87 -12.02 8.20
N ASP A 97 -3.37 -12.31 9.39
CA ASP A 97 -4.76 -12.00 9.75
C ASP A 97 -5.00 -10.49 9.83
N ASP A 98 -4.03 -9.75 10.39
CA ASP A 98 -4.05 -8.27 10.39
C ASP A 98 -4.05 -7.72 8.97
N PHE A 99 -3.28 -8.35 8.08
CA PHE A 99 -3.23 -8.00 6.67
C PHE A 99 -4.60 -8.15 6.01
N ILE A 100 -5.24 -9.32 6.14
CA ILE A 100 -6.53 -9.60 5.49
C ILE A 100 -7.61 -8.67 6.02
N LYS A 101 -7.62 -8.47 7.34
CA LYS A 101 -8.54 -7.54 8.00
C LYS A 101 -8.40 -6.13 7.45
N GLU A 102 -7.17 -5.65 7.31
CA GLU A 102 -6.89 -4.31 6.77
C GLU A 102 -7.42 -4.16 5.34
N ILE A 103 -7.09 -5.09 4.44
CA ILE A 103 -7.54 -5.02 3.04
C ILE A 103 -9.07 -5.10 2.95
N SER A 104 -9.71 -5.97 3.71
CA SER A 104 -11.18 -6.08 3.74
C SER A 104 -11.82 -4.78 4.18
N GLN A 105 -11.33 -4.18 5.28
CA GLN A 105 -11.87 -2.92 5.79
C GLN A 105 -11.75 -1.79 4.77
N VAL A 106 -10.61 -1.74 4.08
CA VAL A 106 -10.32 -0.72 3.08
C VAL A 106 -11.19 -0.86 1.82
N ILE A 107 -11.49 -2.08 1.38
CA ILE A 107 -12.48 -2.35 0.32
C ILE A 107 -13.86 -1.85 0.76
N ASP A 108 -14.32 -2.29 1.93
CA ASP A 108 -15.65 -1.97 2.45
C ASP A 108 -15.84 -0.46 2.64
N GLU A 109 -14.78 0.25 3.01
CA GLU A 109 -14.78 1.70 3.17
C GLU A 109 -14.84 2.45 1.84
N LYS A 110 -14.16 1.97 0.78
CA LYS A 110 -14.14 2.62 -0.54
C LYS A 110 -15.47 2.49 -1.30
N TYR A 111 -16.15 1.34 -1.12
CA TYR A 111 -17.34 0.97 -1.92
C TYR A 111 -18.67 1.02 -1.13
N LYS A 112 -18.68 1.75 0.00
CA LYS A 112 -19.91 2.15 0.70
C LYS A 112 -20.65 3.24 -0.05
#